data_AF-A0A3C1KZL3-F1
#
_entry.id   AF-A0A3C1KZL3-F1
#
_cell.length_a   1.000
_cell.length_b   1.000
_cell.length_c   1.000
_cell.angle_alpha   90.00
_cell.angle_beta   90.00
_cell.angle_gamma   90.00
#
_symmetry.space_group_name_H-M   'P 1'
#
loop_
_entity.id
_entity.type
_entity.pdbx_description
1 polymer ?
#
loop_
_entity_poly.entity_id
_entity_poly.type
_entity_poly.pdbx_seq_one_letter_code
_entity_poly.pdbx_strand_id
1 'polypeptide(L)'
;MLAGVLTLGATTTACGRKKTPPPAKPVVPAPATKQQAAVLPPAAAVTPTAAKPVAKPAAKQQPKVVKVDPRQNGWGIKSAARPLKVGDRAFVVTRGRDRSHTNVKAVYHLYAYDIRGVNKDLVTLKEVGGGDFQVSASFVMPSGETDLKRFKPGQLVLAEWASSLKHAIVLKVLSKGVRIRYLDLPDSWKEDKLQAVKKPRELTIQTPGLSRGNFAVMKRDGREYLVMLVAETGPKWLVQRFAGRVETVAKTELTPIPLKPKLRRRSKVSVPWVGMMYPGVVQRVRKHYALVKVSATGQRTAMKIPLGQLLPR
;
A
#
# COMPACT_ATOMS: atom_id res chain seq x y z
N MET A 1 57.36 -40.99 15.53
CA MET A 1 57.72 -39.70 16.16
C MET A 1 56.48 -39.11 16.80
N LEU A 2 56.65 -38.70 18.06
CA LEU A 2 55.85 -37.84 18.96
C LEU A 2 54.51 -37.28 18.43
N ALA A 3 53.39 -37.53 19.14
CA ALA A 3 52.83 -36.73 20.24
C ALA A 3 52.17 -35.41 19.75
N GLY A 4 51.03 -34.94 20.25
CA GLY A 4 50.26 -35.32 21.41
C GLY A 4 48.88 -34.63 21.37
N VAL A 5 48.00 -35.15 22.21
CA VAL A 5 46.61 -34.78 22.41
C VAL A 5 46.51 -33.42 23.10
N LEU A 6 45.66 -32.53 22.57
CA LEU A 6 45.28 -31.27 23.23
C LEU A 6 43.80 -31.36 23.66
N THR A 7 43.58 -31.65 24.94
CA THR A 7 42.29 -31.54 25.63
C THR A 7 42.10 -30.10 26.13
N LEU A 8 41.09 -29.40 25.62
CA LEU A 8 40.60 -28.15 26.19
C LEU A 8 39.42 -28.43 27.13
N GLY A 9 39.63 -28.14 28.41
CA GLY A 9 38.62 -28.20 29.46
C GLY A 9 37.61 -27.06 29.36
N ALA A 10 36.34 -27.39 29.56
CA ALA A 10 35.24 -26.45 29.72
C ALA A 10 35.03 -26.17 31.21
N THR A 11 35.25 -24.92 31.63
CA THR A 11 34.84 -24.44 32.95
C THR A 11 33.44 -23.83 32.86
N THR A 12 32.52 -24.38 33.64
CA THR A 12 31.15 -23.89 33.79
C THR A 12 31.12 -22.91 34.96
N THR A 13 30.74 -21.64 34.70
CA THR A 13 30.42 -20.67 35.75
C THR A 13 28.92 -20.48 35.81
N ALA A 14 28.34 -21.02 36.89
CA ALA A 14 26.96 -20.84 37.28
C ALA A 14 26.82 -19.50 38.03
N CYS A 15 25.92 -18.63 37.56
CA CYS A 15 25.47 -17.45 38.29
C CYS A 15 23.94 -17.29 38.21
N GLY A 16 23.28 -17.59 39.33
CA GLY A 16 22.20 -16.78 39.91
C GLY A 16 20.91 -16.59 39.11
N ARG A 17 20.00 -17.58 39.17
CA ARG A 17 18.56 -17.37 38.93
C ARG A 17 17.97 -16.47 40.02
N LYS A 18 17.69 -15.20 39.71
CA LYS A 18 16.75 -14.38 40.48
C LYS A 18 15.32 -14.92 40.28
N LYS A 19 14.71 -15.40 41.36
CA LYS A 19 13.28 -15.76 41.43
C LYS A 19 12.45 -14.51 41.10
N THR A 20 11.66 -14.59 40.03
CA THR A 20 10.60 -13.63 39.70
C THR A 20 9.37 -13.98 40.56
N PRO A 21 8.69 -12.98 41.16
CA PRO A 21 7.42 -13.23 41.85
C PRO A 21 6.34 -13.66 40.85
N PRO A 22 5.36 -14.48 41.29
CA PRO A 22 4.30 -14.97 40.42
C PRO A 22 3.42 -13.81 39.92
N PRO A 23 2.88 -13.90 38.68
CA PRO A 23 1.97 -12.90 38.16
C PRO A 23 0.67 -12.86 38.98
N ALA A 24 0.22 -11.64 39.30
CA ALA A 24 -1.07 -11.39 39.92
C ALA A 24 -2.20 -11.97 39.05
N LYS A 25 -3.16 -12.64 39.70
CA LYS A 25 -4.36 -13.18 39.05
C LYS A 25 -5.14 -12.06 38.33
N PRO A 26 -5.67 -12.29 37.12
CA PRO A 26 -6.59 -11.36 36.49
C PRO A 26 -7.86 -11.22 37.34
N VAL A 27 -8.15 -9.98 37.74
CA VAL A 27 -9.47 -9.61 38.28
C VAL A 27 -10.45 -9.65 37.11
N VAL A 28 -11.33 -10.64 37.12
CA VAL A 28 -12.47 -10.74 36.20
C VAL A 28 -13.52 -9.71 36.66
N PRO A 29 -13.89 -8.71 35.85
CA PRO A 29 -15.03 -7.86 36.18
C PRO A 29 -16.33 -8.67 36.09
N ALA A 30 -17.20 -8.47 37.08
CA ALA A 30 -18.50 -9.11 37.23
C ALA A 30 -19.41 -8.87 36.01
N PRO A 31 -20.30 -9.83 35.67
CA PRO A 31 -21.24 -9.68 34.57
C PRO A 31 -22.28 -8.59 34.85
N ALA A 32 -22.54 -7.78 33.82
CA ALA A 32 -23.52 -6.72 33.83
C ALA A 32 -24.94 -7.23 34.09
N THR A 33 -25.65 -6.45 34.91
CA THR A 33 -27.02 -6.63 35.38
C THR A 33 -28.02 -6.77 34.23
N LYS A 34 -28.93 -7.73 34.36
CA LYS A 34 -30.08 -7.97 33.48
C LYS A 34 -30.97 -6.72 33.40
N GLN A 35 -31.18 -6.21 32.19
CA GLN A 35 -32.25 -5.25 31.91
C GLN A 35 -33.60 -5.98 31.98
N GLN A 36 -34.48 -5.46 32.83
CA GLN A 36 -35.87 -5.85 32.97
C GLN A 36 -36.62 -5.57 31.67
N ALA A 37 -37.36 -6.58 31.20
CA ALA A 37 -38.34 -6.43 30.14
C ALA A 37 -39.53 -5.63 30.68
N ALA A 38 -39.86 -4.52 30.01
CA ALA A 38 -41.08 -3.77 30.26
C ALA A 38 -42.28 -4.59 29.78
N VAL A 39 -43.25 -4.74 30.68
CA VAL A 39 -44.57 -5.35 30.44
C VAL A 39 -45.38 -4.42 29.54
N LEU A 40 -45.86 -4.93 28.40
CA LEU A 40 -46.82 -4.24 27.54
C LEU A 40 -48.27 -4.57 27.99
N PRO A 41 -49.19 -3.59 27.97
CA PRO A 41 -50.62 -3.82 28.23
C PRO A 41 -51.35 -4.47 27.04
N PRO A 42 -52.54 -5.06 27.26
CA PRO A 42 -53.23 -5.89 26.28
C PRO A 42 -53.85 -5.10 25.12
N ALA A 43 -53.89 -5.77 23.97
CA ALA A 43 -54.41 -5.26 22.70
C ALA A 43 -55.92 -5.00 22.75
N ALA A 44 -56.32 -3.77 22.41
CA ALA A 44 -57.69 -3.45 22.05
C ALA A 44 -57.98 -3.93 20.62
N ALA A 45 -59.10 -4.62 20.44
CA ALA A 45 -59.58 -5.08 19.15
C ALA A 45 -59.97 -3.88 18.27
N VAL A 46 -59.35 -3.78 17.09
CA VAL A 46 -59.69 -2.77 16.08
C VAL A 46 -60.40 -3.48 14.93
N THR A 47 -61.62 -3.06 14.64
CA THR A 47 -62.45 -3.49 13.52
C THR A 47 -61.77 -3.23 12.17
N PRO A 48 -61.91 -4.13 11.18
CA PRO A 48 -61.25 -3.99 9.87
C PRO A 48 -61.96 -2.91 9.05
N THR A 49 -61.26 -1.80 8.81
CA THR A 49 -61.67 -0.80 7.82
C THR A 49 -61.21 -1.27 6.45
N ALA A 50 -62.11 -1.32 5.48
CA ALA A 50 -61.86 -1.74 4.11
C ALA A 50 -60.66 -0.97 3.50
N ALA A 51 -59.63 -1.72 3.09
CA ALA A 51 -58.40 -1.19 2.53
C ALA A 51 -58.65 -0.57 1.14
N LYS A 52 -58.28 0.69 0.98
CA LYS A 52 -58.13 1.32 -0.34
C LYS A 52 -56.99 0.63 -1.12
N PRO A 53 -57.06 0.53 -2.47
CA PRO A 53 -56.02 -0.10 -3.25
C PRO A 53 -54.69 0.63 -3.05
N VAL A 54 -53.69 -0.07 -2.52
CA VAL A 54 -52.33 0.45 -2.38
C VAL A 54 -51.73 0.54 -3.77
N ALA A 55 -51.45 1.77 -4.21
CA ALA A 55 -50.77 2.03 -5.47
C ALA A 55 -49.42 1.31 -5.50
N LYS A 56 -49.17 0.61 -6.61
CA LYS A 56 -47.95 -0.15 -6.90
C LYS A 56 -46.72 0.74 -6.62
N PRO A 57 -45.70 0.29 -5.86
CA PRO A 57 -44.53 1.09 -5.56
C PRO A 57 -43.88 1.57 -6.86
N ALA A 58 -43.74 2.89 -7.01
CA ALA A 58 -43.03 3.48 -8.13
C ALA A 58 -41.62 2.87 -8.19
N ALA A 59 -41.28 2.27 -9.32
CA ALA A 59 -39.97 1.69 -9.55
C ALA A 59 -38.92 2.77 -9.27
N LYS A 60 -38.04 2.52 -8.28
CA LYS A 60 -36.89 3.40 -8.01
C LYS A 60 -36.12 3.53 -9.32
N GLN A 61 -36.17 4.72 -9.93
CA GLN A 61 -35.40 5.03 -11.12
C GLN A 61 -33.94 4.74 -10.79
N GLN A 62 -33.36 3.76 -11.49
CA GLN A 62 -31.93 3.48 -11.38
C GLN A 62 -31.19 4.78 -11.75
N PRO A 63 -30.21 5.23 -10.94
CA PRO A 63 -29.49 6.45 -11.26
C PRO A 63 -28.90 6.36 -12.65
N LYS A 64 -29.24 7.34 -13.50
CA LYS A 64 -28.80 7.46 -14.88
C LYS A 64 -27.26 7.35 -14.90
N VAL A 65 -26.73 6.28 -15.51
CA VAL A 65 -25.28 6.10 -15.67
C VAL A 65 -24.81 7.22 -16.60
N VAL A 66 -24.22 8.27 -16.02
CA VAL A 66 -23.58 9.33 -16.80
C VAL A 66 -22.44 8.67 -17.58
N LYS A 67 -22.55 8.66 -18.91
CA LYS A 67 -21.53 8.12 -19.81
C LYS A 67 -20.32 9.05 -19.77
N VAL A 68 -19.40 8.76 -18.85
CA VAL A 68 -18.14 9.48 -18.72
C VAL A 68 -17.29 9.20 -19.97
N ASP A 69 -16.80 10.25 -20.63
CA ASP A 69 -15.87 10.09 -21.74
C ASP A 69 -14.50 9.63 -21.19
N PRO A 70 -14.05 8.39 -21.50
CA PRO A 70 -12.80 7.85 -20.99
C PRO A 70 -11.55 8.56 -21.54
N ARG A 71 -11.72 9.45 -22.54
CA ARG A 71 -10.66 10.30 -23.08
C ARG A 71 -10.46 11.57 -22.25
N GLN A 72 -11.39 11.91 -21.35
CA GLN A 72 -11.21 13.06 -20.48
C GLN A 72 -9.97 12.87 -19.62
N ASN A 73 -8.99 13.72 -19.86
CA ASN A 73 -7.74 13.79 -19.11
C ASN A 73 -7.70 15.14 -18.39
N GLY A 74 -8.49 15.26 -17.33
CA GLY A 74 -8.60 16.49 -16.54
C GLY A 74 -7.28 16.96 -15.92
N TRP A 75 -6.24 16.12 -15.94
CA TRP A 75 -4.92 16.41 -15.33
C TRP A 75 -3.78 16.55 -16.36
N GLY A 76 -4.07 16.53 -17.67
CA GLY A 76 -3.07 16.75 -18.73
C GLY A 76 -1.91 15.74 -18.72
N ILE A 77 -2.18 14.50 -18.28
CA ILE A 77 -1.16 13.46 -18.12
C ILE A 77 -0.76 12.88 -19.48
N LYS A 78 0.54 12.70 -19.72
CA LYS A 78 1.03 12.04 -20.93
C LYS A 78 0.92 10.52 -20.81
N SER A 79 0.62 9.85 -21.93
CA SER A 79 0.54 8.38 -22.02
C SER A 79 1.82 7.69 -21.54
N ALA A 80 1.68 6.42 -21.16
CA ALA A 80 2.81 5.60 -20.71
C ALA A 80 4.00 5.62 -21.68
N ALA A 81 5.21 5.72 -21.13
CA ALA A 81 6.46 5.75 -21.91
C ALA A 81 6.77 4.44 -22.64
N ARG A 82 6.14 3.33 -22.23
CA ARG A 82 6.25 2.02 -22.88
C ARG A 82 4.93 1.67 -23.56
N PRO A 83 4.94 1.10 -24.78
CA PRO A 83 3.75 0.58 -25.43
C PRO A 83 3.10 -0.51 -24.57
N LEU A 84 1.81 -0.34 -24.29
CA LEU A 84 0.98 -1.31 -23.59
C LEU A 84 0.55 -2.41 -24.58
N LYS A 85 0.46 -3.66 -24.10
CA LYS A 85 0.02 -4.79 -24.91
C LYS A 85 -1.17 -5.50 -24.28
N VAL A 86 -1.98 -6.14 -25.12
CA VAL A 86 -3.04 -7.04 -24.65
C VAL A 86 -2.40 -8.19 -23.85
N GLY A 87 -2.99 -8.52 -22.71
CA GLY A 87 -2.48 -9.54 -21.79
C GLY A 87 -1.47 -9.01 -20.76
N ASP A 88 -1.01 -7.76 -20.88
CA ASP A 88 -0.21 -7.10 -19.84
C ASP A 88 -1.06 -6.89 -18.58
N ARG A 89 -0.36 -6.84 -17.43
CA ARG A 89 -0.94 -6.40 -16.16
C ARG A 89 -0.61 -4.92 -15.99
N ALA A 90 -1.52 -4.13 -15.44
CA ALA A 90 -1.25 -2.73 -15.15
C ALA A 90 -1.97 -2.26 -13.89
N PHE A 91 -1.43 -1.23 -13.25
CA PHE A 91 -2.10 -0.52 -12.17
C PHE A 91 -2.74 0.74 -12.71
N VAL A 92 -3.98 1.01 -12.31
CA VAL A 92 -4.79 2.09 -12.86
C VAL A 92 -5.39 2.91 -11.75
N VAL A 93 -5.22 4.23 -11.86
CA VAL A 93 -5.79 5.21 -10.93
C VAL A 93 -7.30 5.23 -11.14
N THR A 94 -8.07 4.83 -10.14
CA THR A 94 -9.52 4.69 -10.27
C THR A 94 -10.23 5.08 -8.97
N ARG A 95 -11.49 5.51 -9.08
CA ARG A 95 -12.36 5.84 -7.95
C ARG A 95 -13.68 5.11 -8.12
N GLY A 96 -13.88 3.96 -7.47
CA GLY A 96 -15.14 3.21 -7.57
C GLY A 96 -15.51 2.95 -9.03
N ARG A 97 -16.64 3.49 -9.52
CA ARG A 97 -17.05 3.50 -10.94
C ARG A 97 -16.73 4.81 -11.69
N ASP A 98 -16.25 5.83 -11.00
CA ASP A 98 -15.83 7.10 -11.59
C ASP A 98 -14.49 6.91 -12.33
N ARG A 99 -14.48 7.34 -13.58
CA ARG A 99 -13.38 7.20 -14.56
C ARG A 99 -13.12 8.51 -15.32
N SER A 100 -13.63 9.65 -14.83
CA SER A 100 -13.50 10.93 -15.53
C SER A 100 -12.17 11.63 -15.24
N HIS A 101 -11.56 11.30 -14.09
CA HIS A 101 -10.31 11.90 -13.60
C HIS A 101 -10.35 13.44 -13.59
N THR A 102 -11.54 14.02 -13.38
CA THR A 102 -11.73 15.48 -13.35
C THR A 102 -11.80 16.05 -11.93
N ASN A 103 -12.18 15.24 -10.94
CA ASN A 103 -12.32 15.70 -9.57
C ASN A 103 -11.01 15.55 -8.80
N VAL A 104 -10.29 16.66 -8.59
CA VAL A 104 -9.03 16.74 -7.82
C VAL A 104 -9.20 16.57 -6.31
N LYS A 105 -10.43 16.73 -5.77
CA LYS A 105 -10.72 16.55 -4.33
C LYS A 105 -11.10 15.11 -3.98
N ALA A 106 -11.30 14.25 -4.98
CA ALA A 106 -11.70 12.89 -4.78
C ALA A 106 -10.54 11.97 -4.36
N VAL A 107 -10.89 10.85 -3.73
CA VAL A 107 -9.95 9.79 -3.36
C VAL A 107 -9.86 8.79 -4.50
N TYR A 108 -8.64 8.53 -4.96
CA TYR A 108 -8.34 7.54 -5.97
C TYR A 108 -7.44 6.45 -5.39
N HIS A 109 -7.59 5.25 -5.93
CA HIS A 109 -6.78 4.08 -5.59
C HIS A 109 -6.12 3.52 -6.85
N LEU A 110 -4.97 2.88 -6.68
CA LEU A 110 -4.29 2.15 -7.74
C LEU A 110 -4.66 0.68 -7.66
N TYR A 111 -5.52 0.25 -8.58
CA TYR A 111 -5.92 -1.15 -8.70
C TYR A 111 -5.28 -1.82 -9.91
N ALA A 112 -4.94 -3.09 -9.75
CA ALA A 112 -4.38 -3.93 -10.79
C ALA A 112 -5.49 -4.49 -11.69
N TYR A 113 -5.27 -4.43 -13.01
CA TYR A 113 -6.18 -4.91 -14.04
C TYR A 113 -5.41 -5.63 -15.14
N ASP A 114 -6.09 -6.53 -15.84
CA ASP A 114 -5.58 -7.13 -17.08
C ASP A 114 -5.99 -6.24 -18.27
N ILE A 115 -5.04 -5.96 -19.15
CA ILE A 115 -5.29 -5.23 -20.40
C ILE A 115 -5.92 -6.19 -21.42
N ARG A 116 -7.11 -5.82 -21.91
CA ARG A 116 -7.88 -6.57 -22.92
C ARG A 116 -7.79 -5.95 -24.31
N GLY A 117 -7.56 -4.64 -24.39
CA GLY A 117 -7.45 -3.93 -25.66
C GLY A 117 -6.66 -2.65 -25.51
N VAL A 118 -5.97 -2.24 -26.56
CA VAL A 118 -5.24 -0.96 -26.63
C VAL A 118 -5.61 -0.30 -27.94
N ASN A 119 -6.14 0.92 -27.88
CA ASN A 119 -6.54 1.71 -29.05
C ASN A 119 -6.05 3.15 -28.88
N LYS A 120 -4.89 3.46 -29.48
CA LYS A 120 -4.21 4.76 -29.41
C LYS A 120 -4.09 5.24 -27.95
N ASP A 121 -5.00 6.11 -27.53
CA ASP A 121 -5.00 6.76 -26.21
C ASP A 121 -5.89 6.06 -25.18
N LEU A 122 -6.62 5.00 -25.57
CA LEU A 122 -7.53 4.26 -24.72
C LEU A 122 -7.06 2.84 -24.47
N VAL A 123 -7.26 2.37 -23.24
CA VAL A 123 -6.96 1.01 -22.80
C VAL A 123 -8.24 0.39 -22.27
N THR A 124 -8.58 -0.78 -22.80
CA THR A 124 -9.69 -1.59 -22.33
C THR A 124 -9.17 -2.56 -21.26
N LEU A 125 -9.79 -2.55 -20.09
CA LEU A 125 -9.37 -3.26 -18.89
C LEU A 125 -10.49 -4.21 -18.44
N LYS A 126 -10.10 -5.41 -18.00
CA LYS A 126 -11.05 -6.37 -17.43
C LYS A 126 -11.43 -5.97 -16.00
N GLU A 127 -12.71 -5.78 -15.71
CA GLU A 127 -13.19 -5.47 -14.35
C GLU A 127 -13.23 -6.74 -13.47
N VAL A 128 -12.98 -6.56 -12.17
CA VAL A 128 -13.14 -7.63 -11.18
C VAL A 128 -14.64 -7.87 -10.97
N GLY A 129 -15.13 -9.06 -11.34
CA GLY A 129 -16.56 -9.38 -11.32
C GLY A 129 -17.19 -9.52 -12.71
N GLY A 130 -16.42 -9.27 -13.78
CA GLY A 130 -16.88 -9.41 -15.16
C GLY A 130 -17.12 -8.06 -15.84
N GLY A 131 -17.09 -8.08 -17.17
CA GLY A 131 -17.15 -6.87 -18.00
C GLY A 131 -15.80 -6.22 -18.23
N ASP A 132 -15.81 -5.22 -19.11
CA ASP A 132 -14.66 -4.44 -19.50
C ASP A 132 -14.99 -2.94 -19.38
N PHE A 133 -13.98 -2.12 -19.06
CA PHE A 133 -14.10 -0.66 -19.09
C PHE A 133 -12.89 -0.03 -19.76
N GLN A 134 -13.08 1.19 -20.28
CA GLN A 134 -12.02 1.94 -20.93
C GLN A 134 -11.50 3.07 -20.05
N VAL A 135 -10.20 3.33 -20.14
CA VAL A 135 -9.54 4.49 -19.53
C VAL A 135 -8.50 5.05 -20.47
N SER A 136 -8.14 6.31 -20.29
CA SER A 136 -6.96 6.87 -20.97
C SER A 136 -5.68 6.12 -20.56
N ALA A 137 -4.84 5.80 -21.54
CA ALA A 137 -3.52 5.19 -21.36
C ALA A 137 -2.60 6.00 -20.43
N SER A 138 -2.87 7.30 -20.28
CA SER A 138 -2.18 8.19 -19.35
C SER A 138 -2.35 7.81 -17.88
N PHE A 139 -3.48 7.18 -17.50
CA PHE A 139 -3.73 6.74 -16.12
C PHE A 139 -3.28 5.30 -15.86
N VAL A 140 -2.65 4.67 -16.85
CA VAL A 140 -2.17 3.29 -16.77
C VAL A 140 -0.68 3.28 -16.43
N MET A 141 -0.36 2.69 -15.29
CA MET A 141 0.99 2.34 -14.90
C MET A 141 1.25 0.90 -15.33
N PRO A 142 2.06 0.66 -16.39
CA PRO A 142 2.38 -0.68 -16.81
C PRO A 142 3.03 -1.44 -15.66
N SER A 143 2.61 -2.68 -15.49
CA SER A 143 3.25 -3.63 -14.58
C SER A 143 3.80 -4.81 -15.36
N GLY A 144 4.77 -5.48 -14.75
CA GLY A 144 5.27 -6.72 -15.28
C GLY A 144 6.61 -6.58 -15.99
N GLU A 145 7.56 -7.35 -15.48
CA GLU A 145 8.73 -7.74 -16.23
C GLU A 145 8.42 -8.97 -17.07
N THR A 146 9.09 -9.08 -18.21
CA THR A 146 8.94 -10.23 -19.10
C THR A 146 9.94 -11.35 -18.80
N ASP A 147 11.07 -11.01 -18.16
CA ASP A 147 12.19 -11.93 -17.96
C ASP A 147 12.52 -12.13 -16.48
N LEU A 148 12.47 -13.38 -16.02
CA LEU A 148 12.87 -13.79 -14.67
C LEU A 148 14.32 -13.43 -14.34
N LYS A 149 15.22 -13.43 -15.34
CA LYS A 149 16.65 -13.19 -15.14
C LYS A 149 16.95 -11.75 -14.68
N ARG A 150 16.01 -10.82 -14.86
CA ARG A 150 16.16 -9.43 -14.43
C ARG A 150 16.03 -9.24 -12.91
N PHE A 151 15.43 -10.21 -12.22
CA PHE A 151 15.24 -10.12 -10.77
C PHE A 151 16.46 -10.63 -10.01
N LYS A 152 16.80 -9.94 -8.92
CA LYS A 152 17.90 -10.32 -8.01
C LYS A 152 17.45 -10.24 -6.56
N PRO A 153 17.89 -11.14 -5.67
CA PRO A 153 17.64 -11.02 -4.23
C PRO A 153 18.02 -9.64 -3.69
N GLY A 154 17.15 -9.08 -2.86
CA GLY A 154 17.29 -7.74 -2.28
C GLY A 154 16.88 -6.60 -3.18
N GLN A 155 16.39 -6.85 -4.40
CA GLN A 155 15.86 -5.81 -5.29
C GLN A 155 14.48 -5.35 -4.82
N LEU A 156 14.21 -4.04 -4.90
CA LEU A 156 12.89 -3.49 -4.61
C LEU A 156 12.02 -3.58 -5.86
N VAL A 157 10.77 -3.98 -5.65
CA VAL A 157 9.79 -4.20 -6.72
C VAL A 157 8.42 -3.69 -6.26
N LEU A 158 7.60 -3.32 -7.24
CA LEU A 158 6.17 -3.10 -7.05
C LEU A 158 5.46 -4.42 -7.34
N ALA A 159 4.47 -4.76 -6.51
CA ALA A 159 3.74 -6.01 -6.61
C ALA A 159 2.27 -5.81 -6.27
N GLU A 160 1.41 -6.64 -6.86
CA GLU A 160 -0.01 -6.67 -6.53
C GLU A 160 -0.26 -7.47 -5.24
N TRP A 161 -1.06 -6.90 -4.34
CA TRP A 161 -1.69 -7.59 -3.21
C TRP A 161 -3.16 -7.18 -3.10
N ALA A 162 -4.08 -8.15 -3.17
CA ALA A 162 -5.53 -7.90 -3.20
C ALA A 162 -5.92 -6.78 -4.18
N SER A 163 -5.44 -6.91 -5.42
CA SER A 163 -5.59 -5.90 -6.48
C SER A 163 -4.97 -4.54 -6.21
N SER A 164 -4.34 -4.28 -5.06
CA SER A 164 -3.69 -3.01 -4.77
C SER A 164 -2.19 -3.08 -5.03
N LEU A 165 -1.60 -1.95 -5.44
CA LEU A 165 -0.14 -1.83 -5.51
C LEU A 165 0.47 -1.83 -4.10
N LYS A 166 1.57 -2.57 -3.95
CA LYS A 166 2.43 -2.60 -2.76
C LYS A 166 3.89 -2.60 -3.15
N HIS A 167 4.73 -2.09 -2.26
CA HIS A 167 6.17 -2.27 -2.31
C HIS A 167 6.55 -3.61 -1.73
N ALA A 168 7.54 -4.24 -2.35
CA ALA A 168 8.09 -5.50 -1.90
C ALA A 168 9.59 -5.56 -2.16
N ILE A 169 10.24 -6.52 -1.51
CA ILE A 169 11.63 -6.88 -1.76
C ILE A 169 11.71 -8.32 -2.27
N VAL A 170 12.54 -8.55 -3.28
CA VAL A 170 12.83 -9.90 -3.78
C VAL A 170 13.61 -10.66 -2.71
N LEU A 171 13.09 -11.80 -2.28
CA LEU A 171 13.78 -12.72 -1.38
C LEU A 171 14.61 -13.73 -2.16
N LYS A 172 14.00 -14.35 -3.18
CA LYS A 172 14.61 -15.42 -3.97
C LYS A 172 13.97 -15.50 -5.35
N VAL A 173 14.77 -15.78 -6.37
CA VAL A 173 14.28 -16.13 -7.72
C VAL A 173 14.11 -17.64 -7.80
N LEU A 174 12.96 -18.09 -8.31
CA LEU A 174 12.58 -19.49 -8.49
C LEU A 174 12.44 -19.79 -9.99
N SER A 175 12.40 -21.06 -10.36
CA SER A 175 12.28 -21.47 -11.77
C SER A 175 11.01 -20.95 -12.46
N LYS A 176 9.90 -20.81 -11.70
CA LYS A 176 8.57 -20.41 -12.22
C LYS A 176 8.05 -19.09 -11.62
N GLY A 177 8.88 -18.33 -10.91
CA GLY A 177 8.43 -17.12 -10.25
C GLY A 177 9.46 -16.49 -9.34
N VAL A 178 9.05 -15.47 -8.61
CA VAL A 178 9.90 -14.71 -7.70
C VAL A 178 9.23 -14.70 -6.34
N ARG A 179 9.94 -15.19 -5.31
CA ARG A 179 9.51 -15.07 -3.92
C ARG A 179 9.83 -13.66 -3.44
N ILE A 180 8.80 -12.93 -3.01
CA ILE A 180 8.89 -11.57 -2.51
C ILE A 180 8.42 -11.48 -1.06
N ARG A 181 8.81 -10.40 -0.39
CA ARG A 181 8.21 -9.97 0.88
C ARG A 181 7.66 -8.57 0.73
N TYR A 182 6.37 -8.38 1.01
CA TYR A 182 5.76 -7.06 1.05
C TYR A 182 6.35 -6.22 2.19
N LEU A 183 6.50 -4.91 1.93
CA LEU A 183 7.07 -3.95 2.87
C LEU A 183 6.01 -3.04 3.49
N ASP A 184 4.85 -2.91 2.85
CA ASP A 184 3.79 -1.96 3.23
C ASP A 184 2.61 -2.62 3.97
N LEU A 185 2.72 -3.92 4.29
CA LEU A 185 1.70 -4.64 5.05
C LEU A 185 1.99 -4.57 6.55
N PRO A 186 0.96 -4.67 7.42
CA PRO A 186 1.15 -4.53 8.85
C PRO A 186 2.16 -5.53 9.41
N ASP A 187 3.13 -5.03 10.18
CA ASP A 187 4.16 -5.86 10.80
C ASP A 187 3.62 -6.80 11.89
N SER A 188 2.40 -6.54 12.39
CA SER A 188 1.69 -7.44 13.32
C SER A 188 1.23 -8.73 12.65
N TRP A 189 1.23 -8.79 11.31
CA TRP A 189 0.84 -10.00 10.59
C TRP A 189 1.94 -11.04 10.65
N LYS A 190 1.55 -12.31 10.60
CA LYS A 190 2.49 -13.43 10.54
C LYS A 190 3.31 -13.34 9.24
N GLU A 191 4.58 -13.73 9.32
CA GLU A 191 5.55 -13.57 8.22
C GLU A 191 5.15 -14.32 6.93
N ASP A 192 4.42 -15.43 7.02
CA ASP A 192 3.85 -16.15 5.88
C ASP A 192 2.83 -15.32 5.09
N LYS A 193 2.09 -14.43 5.77
CA LYS A 193 1.14 -13.50 5.14
C LYS A 193 1.82 -12.31 4.47
N LEU A 194 3.09 -12.07 4.80
CA LEU A 194 3.89 -10.98 4.24
C LEU A 194 4.70 -11.43 3.03
N GLN A 195 4.69 -12.72 2.69
CA GLN A 195 5.41 -13.29 1.57
C GLN A 195 4.47 -13.84 0.51
N ALA A 196 4.91 -13.79 -0.75
CA ALA A 196 4.20 -14.38 -1.87
C ALA A 196 5.18 -14.85 -2.94
N VAL A 197 4.76 -15.81 -3.75
CA VAL A 197 5.43 -16.14 -5.01
C VAL A 197 4.64 -15.48 -6.13
N LYS A 198 5.30 -14.65 -6.93
CA LYS A 198 4.69 -13.87 -8.02
C LYS A 198 5.33 -14.21 -9.36
N LYS A 199 4.54 -14.15 -10.43
CA LYS A 199 5.05 -14.25 -11.79
C LYS A 199 5.73 -12.93 -12.19
N PRO A 200 6.71 -12.93 -13.11
CA PRO A 200 7.36 -11.72 -13.62
C PRO A 200 6.38 -10.62 -14.03
N ARG A 201 5.30 -11.01 -14.73
CA ARG A 201 4.25 -10.09 -15.20
C ARG A 201 3.49 -9.37 -14.08
N GLU A 202 3.58 -9.83 -12.84
CA GLU A 202 2.93 -9.22 -11.67
C GLU A 202 3.88 -8.33 -10.86
N LEU A 203 5.12 -8.18 -11.33
CA LEU A 203 6.19 -7.47 -10.64
C LEU A 203 6.78 -6.40 -11.54
N THR A 204 7.02 -5.22 -10.99
CA THR A 204 7.75 -4.15 -11.68
C THR A 204 9.02 -3.85 -10.90
N ILE A 205 10.18 -3.85 -11.56
CA ILE A 205 11.43 -3.47 -10.90
C ILE A 205 11.42 -1.96 -10.62
N GLN A 206 11.68 -1.57 -9.37
CA GLN A 206 11.85 -0.16 -9.05
C GLN A 206 13.21 0.34 -9.52
N THR A 207 13.19 1.46 -10.24
CA THR A 207 14.40 2.18 -10.68
C THR A 207 14.63 3.39 -9.78
N PRO A 208 15.88 3.79 -9.48
CA PRO A 208 16.15 4.96 -8.65
C PRO A 208 15.60 6.26 -9.27
N GLY A 209 15.35 7.26 -8.41
CA GLY A 209 14.91 8.59 -8.84
C GLY A 209 13.39 8.76 -8.87
N LEU A 210 12.94 9.77 -9.62
CA LEU A 210 11.52 10.04 -9.83
C LEU A 210 10.98 9.07 -10.89
N SER A 211 10.50 7.92 -10.43
CA SER A 211 9.96 6.85 -11.27
C SER A 211 8.59 6.42 -10.76
N ARG A 212 7.73 5.95 -11.66
CA ARG A 212 6.38 5.49 -11.30
C ARG A 212 6.42 4.41 -10.21
N GLY A 213 5.51 4.52 -9.26
CA GLY A 213 5.40 3.70 -8.06
C GLY A 213 6.40 4.02 -6.96
N ASN A 214 7.49 4.75 -7.22
CA ASN A 214 8.40 5.15 -6.14
C ASN A 214 7.77 6.20 -5.23
N PHE A 215 8.30 6.26 -4.00
CA PHE A 215 8.03 7.38 -3.12
C PHE A 215 8.97 8.57 -3.38
N ALA A 216 8.42 9.77 -3.15
CA ALA A 216 9.14 11.03 -3.10
C ALA A 216 8.67 11.83 -1.88
N VAL A 217 9.46 12.84 -1.52
CA VAL A 217 9.06 13.87 -0.57
C VAL A 217 8.61 15.10 -1.35
N MET A 218 7.36 15.52 -1.14
CA MET A 218 6.84 16.80 -1.62
C MET A 218 7.01 17.85 -0.53
N LYS A 219 7.66 18.97 -0.85
CA LYS A 219 7.77 20.13 0.05
C LYS A 219 6.71 21.16 -0.31
N ARG A 220 5.86 21.52 0.64
CA ARG A 220 4.84 22.57 0.47
C ARG A 220 4.50 23.22 1.80
N ASP A 221 4.42 24.54 1.82
CA ASP A 221 4.07 25.35 3.00
C ASP A 221 4.94 25.02 4.23
N GLY A 222 6.25 24.86 4.01
CA GLY A 222 7.21 24.49 5.06
C GLY A 222 7.05 23.06 5.60
N ARG A 223 6.16 22.25 5.03
CA ARG A 223 5.90 20.86 5.43
C ARG A 223 6.37 19.88 4.37
N GLU A 224 6.65 18.67 4.84
CA GLU A 224 7.06 17.56 3.98
C GLU A 224 6.02 16.46 3.99
N TYR A 225 5.65 16.01 2.80
CA TYR A 225 4.66 14.96 2.60
C TYR A 225 5.29 13.77 1.89
N LEU A 226 4.96 12.56 2.36
CA LEU A 226 5.26 11.36 1.60
C LEU A 226 4.24 11.26 0.46
N VAL A 227 4.73 11.15 -0.76
CA VAL A 227 3.89 10.98 -1.95
C VAL A 227 4.39 9.81 -2.79
N MET A 228 3.47 9.06 -3.39
CA MET A 228 3.81 8.04 -4.38
C MET A 228 3.67 8.64 -5.78
N LEU A 229 4.68 8.42 -6.61
CA LEU A 229 4.71 8.89 -7.98
C LEU A 229 3.85 7.99 -8.86
N VAL A 230 2.89 8.56 -9.58
CA VAL A 230 1.94 7.77 -10.37
C VAL A 230 2.23 7.88 -11.86
N ALA A 231 2.30 9.11 -12.36
CA ALA A 231 2.56 9.38 -13.77
C ALA A 231 3.31 10.71 -13.95
N GLU A 232 4.23 10.74 -14.90
CA GLU A 232 4.93 11.97 -15.32
C GLU A 232 4.06 12.72 -16.34
N THR A 233 3.94 14.04 -16.16
CA THR A 233 3.11 14.93 -16.97
C THR A 233 3.98 16.06 -17.53
N GLY A 234 5.13 15.71 -18.11
CA GLY A 234 6.15 16.69 -18.54
C GLY A 234 6.90 17.29 -17.34
N PRO A 235 6.80 18.61 -17.08
CA PRO A 235 7.49 19.25 -15.95
C PRO A 235 6.85 18.96 -14.58
N LYS A 236 5.73 18.23 -14.56
CA LYS A 236 4.95 17.89 -13.36
C LYS A 236 4.80 16.38 -13.22
N TRP A 237 4.37 15.94 -12.04
CA TRP A 237 4.01 14.57 -11.72
C TRP A 237 2.61 14.53 -11.14
N LEU A 238 1.80 13.57 -11.57
CA LEU A 238 0.66 13.10 -10.78
C LEU A 238 1.23 12.28 -9.62
N VAL A 239 0.87 12.68 -8.41
CA VAL A 239 1.26 11.99 -7.19
C VAL A 239 0.04 11.57 -6.40
N GLN A 240 0.16 10.48 -5.64
CA GLN A 240 -0.82 10.02 -4.68
C GLN A 240 -0.30 10.22 -3.26
N ARG A 241 -1.07 10.93 -2.44
CA ARG A 241 -0.84 11.20 -1.03
C ARG A 241 -1.53 10.17 -0.16
N PHE A 242 -1.33 10.30 1.14
CA PHE A 242 -2.05 9.55 2.15
C PHE A 242 -3.57 9.60 1.94
N ALA A 243 -4.23 8.49 2.27
CA ALA A 243 -5.66 8.26 2.04
C ALA A 243 -6.11 8.40 0.57
N GLY A 244 -5.18 8.24 -0.39
CA GLY A 244 -5.50 8.18 -1.81
C GLY A 244 -5.85 9.51 -2.47
N ARG A 245 -5.60 10.65 -1.81
CA ARG A 245 -5.71 11.96 -2.46
C ARG A 245 -4.68 12.06 -3.57
N VAL A 246 -5.05 12.63 -4.71
CA VAL A 246 -4.13 12.80 -5.85
C VAL A 246 -4.02 14.26 -6.23
N GLU A 247 -2.85 14.67 -6.71
CA GLU A 247 -2.62 16.02 -7.20
C GLU A 247 -1.45 16.06 -8.19
N THR A 248 -1.38 17.12 -8.99
CA THR A 248 -0.23 17.38 -9.85
C THR A 248 0.75 18.32 -9.16
N VAL A 249 2.03 17.98 -9.21
CA VAL A 249 3.10 18.65 -8.45
C VAL A 249 4.27 18.91 -9.39
N ALA A 250 4.93 20.06 -9.28
CA ALA A 250 6.09 20.35 -10.11
C ALA A 250 7.27 19.41 -9.76
N LYS A 251 8.04 19.00 -10.75
CA LYS A 251 9.20 18.12 -10.56
C LYS A 251 10.22 18.73 -9.58
N THR A 252 10.33 20.05 -9.55
CA THR A 252 11.20 20.82 -8.65
C THR A 252 10.74 20.81 -7.19
N GLU A 253 9.47 20.53 -6.91
CA GLU A 253 8.93 20.40 -5.55
C GLU A 253 9.11 18.99 -4.96
N LEU A 254 9.64 18.05 -5.76
CA LEU A 254 9.78 16.65 -5.41
C LEU A 254 11.25 16.28 -5.17
N THR A 255 11.51 15.71 -4.00
CA THR A 255 12.81 15.09 -3.67
C THR A 255 12.65 13.57 -3.76
N PRO A 256 13.36 12.87 -4.65
CA PRO A 256 13.25 11.42 -4.74
C PRO A 256 13.78 10.75 -3.46
N ILE A 257 13.07 9.72 -2.98
CA ILE A 257 13.58 8.92 -1.86
C ILE A 257 14.51 7.83 -2.43
N PRO A 258 15.74 7.70 -1.91
CA PRO A 258 16.63 6.62 -2.35
C PRO A 258 16.03 5.25 -2.03
N LEU A 259 16.03 4.35 -3.02
CA LEU A 259 15.55 2.97 -2.85
C LEU A 259 16.33 2.20 -1.77
N LYS A 260 17.65 2.41 -1.71
CA LYS A 260 18.55 1.78 -0.74
C LYS A 260 19.45 2.84 -0.11
N PRO A 261 18.94 3.65 0.84
CA PRO A 261 19.72 4.71 1.44
C PRO A 261 20.88 4.09 2.25
N LYS A 262 22.07 4.69 2.16
CA LYS A 262 23.23 4.29 2.96
C LYS A 262 23.07 4.81 4.40
N LEU A 263 22.38 4.04 5.23
CA LEU A 263 22.08 4.41 6.62
C LEU A 263 23.00 3.71 7.61
N ARG A 264 23.30 4.39 8.72
CA ARG A 264 23.98 3.83 9.89
C ARG A 264 23.23 4.22 11.17
N ARG A 265 23.58 3.59 12.29
CA ARG A 265 23.06 4.01 13.59
C ARG A 265 23.39 5.50 13.82
N ARG A 266 22.44 6.24 14.39
CA ARG A 266 22.44 7.70 14.57
C ARG A 266 22.32 8.55 13.29
N SER A 267 22.16 7.96 12.10
CA SER A 267 21.81 8.74 10.90
C SER A 267 20.52 9.54 11.14
N LYS A 268 20.54 10.82 10.76
CA LYS A 268 19.35 11.68 10.70
C LYS A 268 18.60 11.37 9.41
N VAL A 269 17.29 11.24 9.53
CA VAL A 269 16.40 10.90 8.40
C VAL A 269 15.07 11.62 8.56
N SER A 270 14.37 11.81 7.45
CA SER A 270 12.94 12.09 7.44
C SER A 270 12.16 10.78 7.30
N VAL A 271 11.14 10.61 8.13
CA VAL A 271 10.41 9.37 8.37
C VAL A 271 8.92 9.58 8.10
N PRO A 272 8.25 8.70 7.35
CA PRO A 272 6.84 8.83 7.10
C PRO A 272 6.00 8.50 8.33
N TRP A 273 5.01 9.33 8.61
CA TRP A 273 3.93 9.07 9.57
C TRP A 273 2.65 9.75 9.09
N VAL A 274 1.58 8.98 8.89
CA VAL A 274 0.25 9.46 8.45
C VAL A 274 0.33 10.44 7.25
N GLY A 275 1.17 10.11 6.26
CA GLY A 275 1.31 10.90 5.03
C GLY A 275 2.25 12.10 5.10
N MET A 276 2.78 12.43 6.27
CA MET A 276 3.78 13.48 6.45
C MET A 276 5.16 12.86 6.72
N MET A 277 6.21 13.64 6.53
CA MET A 277 7.57 13.27 6.87
C MET A 277 8.03 14.02 8.11
N TYR A 278 8.55 13.31 9.10
CA TYR A 278 9.03 13.88 10.36
C TYR A 278 10.51 13.58 10.58
N PRO A 279 11.25 14.46 11.27
CA PRO A 279 12.62 14.16 11.68
C PRO A 279 12.68 12.90 12.55
N GLY A 280 13.67 12.06 12.30
CA GLY A 280 13.94 10.87 13.06
C GLY A 280 15.42 10.49 13.08
N VAL A 281 15.76 9.60 14.00
CA VAL A 281 17.13 9.11 14.21
C VAL A 281 17.15 7.59 14.14
N VAL A 282 17.94 7.06 13.21
CA VAL A 282 18.11 5.62 13.01
C VAL A 282 18.72 4.98 14.25
N GLN A 283 18.02 4.01 14.83
CA GLN A 283 18.49 3.23 15.97
C GLN A 283 19.24 1.97 15.51
N ARG A 284 18.70 1.30 14.49
CA ARG A 284 19.26 0.06 13.94
C ARG A 284 18.88 -0.09 12.47
N VAL A 285 19.81 -0.55 11.65
CA VAL A 285 19.56 -0.89 10.24
C VAL A 285 19.48 -2.40 10.09
N ARG A 286 18.52 -2.88 9.31
CA ARG A 286 18.34 -4.29 8.93
C ARG A 286 18.32 -4.39 7.41
N LYS A 287 18.29 -5.61 6.89
CA LYS A 287 18.41 -5.88 5.44
C LYS A 287 17.39 -5.14 4.58
N HIS A 288 16.15 -4.94 5.06
CA HIS A 288 15.05 -4.37 4.29
C HIS A 288 14.25 -3.29 5.03
N TYR A 289 14.67 -2.92 6.25
CA TYR A 289 14.05 -1.85 7.04
C TYR A 289 15.07 -1.22 7.99
N ALA A 290 14.73 -0.07 8.57
CA ALA A 290 15.41 0.49 9.72
C ALA A 290 14.43 0.67 10.89
N LEU A 291 14.94 0.55 12.12
CA LEU A 291 14.25 1.00 13.32
C LEU A 291 14.62 2.45 13.56
N VAL A 292 13.62 3.34 13.60
CA VAL A 292 13.83 4.78 13.68
C VAL A 292 13.03 5.37 14.83
N LYS A 293 13.69 6.15 15.69
CA LYS A 293 13.02 6.94 16.71
C LYS A 293 12.56 8.25 16.06
N VAL A 294 11.26 8.52 16.07
CA VAL A 294 10.67 9.71 15.43
C VAL A 294 10.45 10.78 16.49
N SER A 295 10.87 12.01 16.22
CA SER A 295 10.89 13.07 17.25
C SER A 295 9.52 13.64 17.60
N ALA A 296 8.55 13.58 16.68
CA ALA A 296 7.31 14.35 16.76
C ALA A 296 6.04 13.55 17.06
N THR A 297 6.12 12.22 17.17
CA THR A 297 4.91 11.36 17.21
C THR A 297 4.47 10.97 18.61
N GLY A 298 5.17 11.44 19.66
CA GLY A 298 4.94 10.99 21.04
C GLY A 298 5.23 9.51 21.28
N GLN A 299 5.64 8.76 20.25
CA GLN A 299 5.92 7.34 20.36
C GLN A 299 7.24 7.12 21.11
N ARG A 300 7.15 6.31 22.19
CA ARG A 300 8.30 5.93 22.99
C ARG A 300 9.17 4.88 22.29
N THR A 301 8.58 4.10 21.40
CA THR A 301 9.24 2.99 20.70
C THR A 301 9.73 3.40 19.32
N ALA A 302 10.87 2.84 18.90
CA ALA A 302 11.35 3.01 17.55
C ALA A 302 10.38 2.32 16.56
N MET A 303 10.07 3.01 15.48
CA MET A 303 9.21 2.51 14.41
C MET A 303 10.03 1.71 13.41
N LYS A 304 9.46 0.62 12.89
CA LYS A 304 10.01 -0.12 11.75
C LYS A 304 9.58 0.56 10.46
N ILE A 305 10.56 1.02 9.68
CA ILE A 305 10.33 1.75 8.44
C ILE A 305 11.06 1.03 7.30
N PRO A 306 10.37 0.64 6.22
CA PRO A 306 11.00 0.05 5.04
C PRO A 306 12.12 0.92 4.45
N LEU A 307 13.17 0.27 3.94
CA LEU A 307 14.12 0.95 3.08
C LEU A 307 13.41 1.36 1.78
N GLY A 308 13.70 2.55 1.27
CA GLY A 308 12.94 3.16 0.16
C GLY A 308 11.83 4.12 0.60
N GLN A 309 11.61 4.28 1.92
CA GLN A 309 10.68 5.27 2.48
C GLN A 309 11.37 6.29 3.41
N LEU A 310 12.69 6.19 3.57
CA LEU A 310 13.49 7.07 4.42
C LEU A 310 14.29 8.04 3.56
N LEU A 311 14.12 9.33 3.79
CA LEU A 311 14.95 10.36 3.15
C LEU A 311 16.12 10.72 4.08
N PRO A 312 17.39 10.45 3.71
CA PRO A 312 18.56 10.87 4.49
C PRO A 312 18.63 12.39 4.65
N ARG A 313 19.16 12.85 5.80
CA ARG A 313 19.37 14.25 6.16
C ARG A 313 20.81 14.51 6.57
#